data_AF-A0AAD1R8W1-F1
#
_entry.id   AF-A0AAD1R8W1-F1
#
_cell.length_a   1.000
_cell.length_b   1.000
_cell.length_c   1.000
_cell.angle_alpha   90.00
_cell.angle_beta   90.00
_cell.angle_gamma   90.00
#
_symmetry.space_group_name_H-M   'P 1'
#
loop_
_entity.id
_entity.type
_entity.pdbx_description
1 polymer ?
#
loop_
_entity_poly.entity_id
_entity_poly.type
_entity_poly.pdbx_seq_one_letter_code
_entity_poly.pdbx_strand_id
1 'polypeptide(L)'
;MVMFAGQLAVIIVGTMKVGSISEVWQIATENGKISGINWNPDPFTRHSIWSLGIGGIFMMLSLYGVNQAQVQRYLSSRTEREAKLSCYAVFPCQQLVLCFGCITGLVMFAYYQKNEILNPEIISTPDQMVLYFVMDILKDLPGLPGLFVACLFSGALSTISSAFNSLATVTMEDFIKPHFPHLSESRATMLSKVLALGYGLLCLGMAYISSLMGSVLQAALSIFGMIGGPLLGLFCLGIFFPFTNSIGAISGLVAGLGMAFWIGIGSFVSRMSMVSSPILNVTSIPEVGNLTTAVMTTLLTTKTAQNSVTGLAKFYSLSYMWYSAHNSTTVVIVGILVSLLTGPMKGEDIDPRTVFLVLPKLLFFLPERYKEKLRFGVPHIAEDCPKAAIAEKTCNGFLNGDTQIMGKEEMEESCGGFFRSEGGHSYVVQETSL
;
A
#
# COMPACT_ATOMS: atom_id res chain seq x y z
N MET A 1 -2.73 -17.68 -11.06
CA MET A 1 -3.33 -19.03 -10.99
C MET A 1 -2.39 -20.06 -10.39
N VAL A 2 -1.16 -20.22 -10.91
CA VAL A 2 -0.22 -21.24 -10.38
C VAL A 2 0.10 -21.04 -8.89
N MET A 3 0.25 -19.78 -8.43
CA MET A 3 0.44 -19.47 -7.00
C MET A 3 -0.74 -19.95 -6.13
N PHE A 4 -1.98 -19.73 -6.57
CA PHE A 4 -3.18 -20.21 -5.85
C PHE A 4 -3.23 -21.74 -5.81
N ALA A 5 -2.93 -22.40 -6.92
CA ALA A 5 -2.85 -23.85 -6.98
C ALA A 5 -1.77 -24.40 -6.05
N GLY A 6 -0.60 -23.75 -5.99
CA GLY A 6 0.49 -24.10 -5.08
C GLY A 6 0.10 -23.98 -3.61
N GLN A 7 -0.52 -22.85 -3.21
CA GLN A 7 -1.03 -22.67 -1.84
C GLN A 7 -2.09 -23.71 -1.49
N LEU A 8 -3.02 -23.98 -2.40
CA LEU A 8 -4.06 -24.99 -2.19
C LEU A 8 -3.45 -26.39 -2.03
N ALA A 9 -2.46 -26.76 -2.85
CA ALA A 9 -1.77 -28.03 -2.74
C ALA A 9 -1.06 -28.18 -1.39
N VAL A 10 -0.38 -27.12 -0.92
CA VAL A 10 0.28 -27.10 0.39
C VAL A 10 -0.75 -27.27 1.53
N ILE A 11 -1.89 -26.59 1.44
CA ILE A 11 -2.98 -26.72 2.42
C ILE A 11 -3.52 -28.15 2.44
N ILE A 12 -3.82 -28.73 1.27
CA ILE A 12 -4.38 -30.08 1.17
C ILE A 12 -3.40 -31.12 1.71
N VAL A 13 -2.16 -31.13 1.20
CA VAL A 13 -1.15 -32.13 1.62
C VAL A 13 -0.78 -31.95 3.09
N GLY A 14 -0.59 -30.72 3.54
CA GLY A 14 -0.30 -30.43 4.95
C GLY A 14 -1.42 -30.90 5.87
N THR A 15 -2.68 -30.64 5.50
CA THR A 15 -3.85 -31.09 6.26
C THR A 15 -3.93 -32.62 6.32
N MET A 16 -3.65 -33.31 5.21
CA MET A 16 -3.61 -34.78 5.19
C MET A 16 -2.49 -35.35 6.07
N LYS A 17 -1.32 -34.71 6.11
CA LYS A 17 -0.20 -35.13 6.96
C LYS A 17 -0.50 -34.88 8.45
N VAL A 18 -1.28 -33.86 8.80
CA VAL A 18 -1.78 -33.66 10.17
C VAL A 18 -2.85 -34.70 10.49
N GLY A 19 -3.77 -34.96 9.57
CA GLY A 19 -4.84 -35.96 9.68
C GLY A 19 -6.14 -35.46 9.08
N SER A 20 -6.63 -34.29 9.52
CA SER A 20 -7.81 -33.62 8.94
C SER A 20 -7.81 -32.12 9.22
N ILE A 21 -8.64 -31.36 8.51
CA ILE A 21 -8.78 -29.91 8.74
C ILE A 21 -9.39 -29.61 10.12
N SER A 22 -10.27 -30.48 10.59
CA SER A 22 -10.88 -30.39 11.91
C SER A 22 -9.84 -30.55 13.01
N GLU A 23 -8.89 -31.47 12.83
CA GLU A 23 -7.78 -31.67 13.77
C GLU A 23 -6.83 -30.46 13.79
N VAL A 24 -6.50 -29.90 12.61
CA VAL A 24 -5.74 -28.63 12.51
C VAL A 24 -6.44 -27.52 13.30
N TRP A 25 -7.76 -27.38 13.13
CA TRP A 25 -8.55 -26.35 13.82
C TRP A 25 -8.60 -26.58 15.34
N GLN A 26 -8.73 -27.83 15.78
CA GLN A 26 -8.73 -28.21 17.19
C GLN A 26 -7.38 -27.86 17.83
N ILE A 27 -6.26 -28.31 17.26
CA ILE A 27 -4.91 -28.03 17.76
C ILE A 27 -4.66 -26.52 17.82
N ALA A 28 -5.06 -25.78 16.78
CA ALA A 28 -4.92 -24.33 16.75
C ALA A 28 -5.75 -23.62 17.84
N THR A 29 -6.95 -24.13 18.13
CA THR A 29 -7.85 -23.58 19.14
C THR A 29 -7.32 -23.86 20.55
N GLU A 30 -6.91 -25.10 20.83
CA GLU A 30 -6.33 -25.51 22.11
C GLU A 30 -5.06 -24.73 22.47
N ASN A 31 -4.26 -24.38 21.46
CA ASN A 31 -3.04 -23.58 21.61
C ASN A 31 -3.27 -22.06 21.52
N GLY A 32 -4.52 -21.60 21.50
CA GLY A 32 -4.87 -20.18 21.49
C GLY A 32 -4.41 -19.42 20.24
N LYS A 33 -4.20 -20.09 19.11
CA LYS A 33 -3.85 -19.47 17.82
C LYS A 33 -5.05 -18.89 17.09
N ILE A 34 -6.25 -19.35 17.42
CA ILE A 34 -7.50 -18.76 16.95
C ILE A 34 -7.94 -17.70 17.95
N SER A 35 -7.88 -16.44 17.55
CA SER A 35 -8.41 -15.33 18.33
C SER A 35 -9.78 -14.92 17.80
N GLY A 36 -10.71 -14.61 18.70
CA GLY A 36 -11.99 -14.00 18.34
C GLY A 36 -11.85 -12.56 17.85
N ILE A 37 -12.96 -11.97 17.43
CA ILE A 37 -13.00 -10.56 17.00
C ILE A 37 -12.71 -9.66 18.20
N ASN A 38 -11.61 -8.89 18.12
CA ASN A 38 -11.27 -7.91 19.14
C ASN A 38 -11.99 -6.58 18.87
N TRP A 39 -13.02 -6.30 19.68
CA TRP A 39 -13.85 -5.09 19.60
C TRP A 39 -13.28 -3.88 20.34
N ASN A 40 -12.08 -3.97 20.92
CA ASN A 40 -11.48 -2.88 21.67
C ASN A 40 -11.28 -1.64 20.77
N PRO A 41 -11.91 -0.48 21.09
CA PRO A 41 -11.77 0.75 20.32
C PRO A 41 -10.43 1.46 20.52
N ASP A 42 -9.57 0.96 21.41
CA ASP A 42 -8.26 1.54 21.68
C ASP A 42 -7.35 1.52 20.42
N PRO A 43 -6.98 2.69 19.85
CA PRO A 43 -6.13 2.78 18.65
C PRO A 43 -4.68 2.31 18.88
N PHE A 44 -4.27 2.14 20.13
CA PHE A 44 -2.95 1.59 20.49
C PHE A 44 -2.94 0.05 20.44
N THR A 45 -4.11 -0.59 20.32
CA THR A 45 -4.19 -2.02 20.06
C THR A 45 -3.76 -2.30 18.61
N ARG A 46 -2.74 -3.14 18.43
CA ARG A 46 -2.18 -3.48 17.10
C ARG A 46 -3.27 -3.95 16.12
N HIS A 47 -4.04 -4.95 16.51
CA HIS A 47 -5.09 -5.56 15.69
C HIS A 47 -6.42 -5.56 16.46
N SER A 48 -7.28 -4.60 16.15
CA SER A 48 -8.69 -4.57 16.52
C SER A 48 -9.54 -4.43 15.27
N ILE A 49 -10.85 -4.67 15.38
CA ILE A 49 -11.77 -4.44 14.26
C ILE A 49 -11.70 -3.00 13.74
N TRP A 50 -11.40 -2.04 14.62
CA TRP A 50 -11.26 -0.62 14.27
C TRP A 50 -9.95 -0.32 13.55
N SER A 51 -8.82 -0.87 14.04
CA SER A 51 -7.53 -0.67 13.38
C SER A 51 -7.48 -1.36 12.03
N LEU A 52 -8.07 -2.57 11.91
CA LEU A 52 -8.15 -3.31 10.66
C LEU A 52 -9.21 -2.74 9.71
N GLY A 53 -10.35 -2.30 10.22
CA GLY A 53 -11.42 -1.71 9.43
C GLY A 53 -11.03 -0.33 8.92
N ILE A 54 -11.00 0.67 9.81
CA ILE A 54 -10.77 2.07 9.42
C ILE A 54 -9.32 2.28 8.97
N GLY A 55 -8.35 1.84 9.78
CA GLY A 55 -6.93 1.97 9.43
C GLY A 55 -6.59 1.19 8.14
N GLY A 56 -7.13 -0.02 8.00
CA GLY A 56 -6.98 -0.81 6.78
C GLY A 56 -7.59 -0.15 5.55
N ILE A 57 -8.75 0.49 5.65
CA ILE A 57 -9.35 1.23 4.52
C ILE A 57 -8.40 2.33 4.03
N PHE A 58 -7.86 3.17 4.92
CA PHE A 58 -6.93 4.23 4.52
C PHE A 58 -5.62 3.68 3.96
N MET A 59 -5.13 2.57 4.51
CA MET A 59 -3.93 1.91 3.99
C MET A 59 -4.17 1.35 2.58
N MET A 60 -5.30 0.68 2.36
CA MET A 60 -5.65 0.12 1.05
C MET A 60 -5.97 1.20 0.03
N LEU A 61 -6.69 2.25 0.44
CA LEU A 61 -6.97 3.39 -0.43
C LEU A 61 -5.68 4.07 -0.89
N SER A 62 -4.67 4.18 -0.01
CA SER A 62 -3.37 4.67 -0.41
C SER A 62 -2.68 3.72 -1.41
N LEU A 63 -2.68 2.42 -1.12
CA LEU A 63 -2.00 1.41 -1.93
C LEU A 63 -2.58 1.26 -3.34
N TYR A 64 -3.89 1.47 -3.52
CA TYR A 64 -4.56 1.34 -4.82
C TYR A 64 -4.91 2.67 -5.48
N GLY A 65 -5.19 3.72 -4.70
CA GLY A 65 -5.65 5.01 -5.22
C GLY A 65 -4.53 5.95 -5.66
N VAL A 66 -3.37 5.93 -4.98
CA VAL A 66 -2.29 6.91 -5.24
C VAL A 66 -0.95 6.26 -5.57
N ASN A 67 -0.82 4.95 -5.42
CA ASN A 67 0.41 4.25 -5.76
C ASN A 67 0.60 4.17 -7.29
N GLN A 68 1.74 4.67 -7.77
CA GLN A 68 2.04 4.70 -9.19
C GLN A 68 1.95 3.33 -9.88
N ALA A 69 2.36 2.25 -9.21
CA ALA A 69 2.29 0.91 -9.79
C ALA A 69 0.86 0.47 -10.12
N GLN A 70 -0.13 0.93 -9.34
CA GLN A 70 -1.53 0.65 -9.60
C GLN A 70 -2.13 1.62 -10.62
N VAL A 71 -1.79 2.91 -10.53
CA VAL A 71 -2.20 3.93 -11.49
C VAL A 71 -1.79 3.54 -12.91
N GLN A 72 -0.56 3.04 -13.10
CA GLN A 72 -0.08 2.56 -14.39
C GLN A 72 -0.94 1.41 -14.94
N ARG A 73 -1.39 0.47 -14.10
CA ARG A 73 -2.26 -0.64 -14.54
C ARG A 73 -3.62 -0.14 -15.01
N TYR A 74 -4.16 0.90 -14.37
CA TYR A 74 -5.40 1.54 -14.80
C TYR A 74 -5.21 2.29 -16.13
N LEU A 75 -4.08 2.96 -16.30
CA LEU A 75 -3.74 3.67 -17.54
C LEU A 75 -3.44 2.71 -18.71
N SER A 76 -2.95 1.50 -18.46
CA SER A 76 -2.74 0.49 -19.51
C SER A 76 -3.99 -0.31 -19.88
N SER A 77 -5.11 -0.16 -19.15
CA SER A 77 -6.38 -0.83 -19.48
C SER A 77 -7.03 -0.19 -20.72
N ARG A 78 -7.66 -0.97 -21.61
CA ARG A 78 -8.20 -0.44 -22.89
C ARG A 78 -9.41 0.46 -22.68
N THR A 79 -10.22 0.17 -21.67
CA THR A 79 -11.42 0.96 -21.35
C THR A 79 -11.49 1.30 -19.86
N GLU A 80 -12.23 2.37 -19.54
CA GLU A 80 -12.49 2.74 -18.14
C GLU A 80 -13.25 1.63 -17.40
N ARG A 81 -14.16 0.92 -18.09
CA ARG A 81 -14.89 -0.22 -17.52
C ARG A 81 -13.95 -1.35 -17.12
N GLU A 82 -12.97 -1.68 -17.96
CA GLU A 82 -11.95 -2.68 -17.64
C GLU A 82 -11.06 -2.25 -16.48
N ALA A 83 -10.65 -0.98 -16.43
CA ALA A 83 -9.89 -0.44 -15.30
C ALA A 83 -10.66 -0.55 -13.97
N LYS A 84 -11.96 -0.20 -13.97
CA LYS A 84 -12.85 -0.35 -12.81
C LYS A 84 -13.02 -1.83 -12.42
N LEU A 85 -13.23 -2.71 -13.39
CA LEU A 85 -13.36 -4.14 -13.15
C LEU A 85 -12.07 -4.73 -12.55
N SER A 86 -10.91 -4.31 -13.06
CA SER A 86 -9.60 -4.68 -12.52
C SER A 86 -9.46 -4.26 -11.06
N CYS A 87 -9.85 -3.02 -10.72
CA CYS A 87 -9.86 -2.55 -9.34
C CYS A 87 -10.76 -3.41 -8.43
N TYR A 88 -11.97 -3.76 -8.89
CA TYR A 88 -12.88 -4.60 -8.10
C TYR A 88 -12.39 -6.05 -7.97
N ALA A 89 -11.73 -6.60 -9.00
CA ALA A 89 -11.21 -7.97 -9.00
C ALA A 89 -10.08 -8.17 -7.98
N VAL A 90 -9.29 -7.12 -7.70
CA VAL A 90 -8.19 -7.20 -6.72
C VAL A 90 -8.68 -7.54 -5.32
N PHE A 91 -9.82 -6.99 -4.88
CA PHE A 91 -10.33 -7.18 -3.52
C PHE A 91 -10.59 -8.67 -3.16
N PRO A 92 -11.43 -9.44 -3.89
CA PRO A 92 -11.65 -10.85 -3.59
C PRO A 92 -10.38 -11.69 -3.80
N CYS A 93 -9.55 -11.38 -4.80
CA CYS A 93 -8.29 -12.09 -5.02
C CYS A 93 -7.33 -11.93 -3.84
N GLN A 94 -7.16 -10.70 -3.34
CA GLN A 94 -6.31 -10.41 -2.18
C GLN A 94 -6.85 -11.10 -0.92
N GLN A 95 -8.16 -11.10 -0.72
CA GLN A 95 -8.78 -11.78 0.42
C GLN A 95 -8.54 -13.29 0.37
N LEU A 96 -8.63 -13.92 -0.80
CA LEU A 96 -8.34 -15.34 -0.96
C LEU A 96 -6.87 -15.68 -0.67
N VAL A 97 -5.92 -14.90 -1.19
CA VAL A 97 -4.49 -15.09 -0.91
C VAL A 97 -4.21 -14.98 0.59
N LEU A 98 -4.79 -13.98 1.26
CA LEU A 98 -4.62 -13.79 2.69
C LEU A 98 -5.21 -14.98 3.48
N CYS A 99 -6.43 -15.41 3.15
CA CYS A 99 -7.07 -16.57 3.78
C CYS A 99 -6.23 -17.84 3.62
N PHE A 100 -5.72 -18.11 2.42
CA PHE A 100 -4.84 -19.27 2.18
C PHE A 100 -3.53 -19.15 2.95
N GLY A 101 -2.93 -17.97 3.04
CA GLY A 101 -1.76 -17.72 3.88
C GLY A 101 -2.02 -18.03 5.36
N CYS A 102 -3.14 -17.55 5.92
CA CYS A 102 -3.51 -17.83 7.31
C CYS A 102 -3.75 -19.32 7.55
N ILE A 103 -4.50 -20.01 6.68
CA ILE A 103 -4.73 -21.45 6.79
C ILE A 103 -3.41 -22.22 6.69
N THR A 104 -2.53 -21.84 5.77
CA THR A 104 -1.20 -22.46 5.63
C THR A 104 -0.39 -22.31 6.91
N GLY A 105 -0.42 -21.13 7.54
CA GLY A 105 0.22 -20.90 8.84
C GLY A 105 -0.34 -21.77 9.97
N LEU A 106 -1.67 -21.98 10.00
CA LEU A 106 -2.31 -22.86 10.99
C LEU A 106 -1.97 -24.34 10.76
N VAL A 107 -2.00 -24.80 9.51
CA VAL A 107 -1.63 -26.18 9.13
C VAL A 107 -0.16 -26.44 9.47
N MET A 108 0.73 -25.50 9.13
CA MET A 108 2.14 -25.56 9.49
C MET A 108 2.34 -25.66 11.01
N PHE A 109 1.64 -24.81 11.77
CA PHE A 109 1.70 -24.83 13.23
C PHE A 109 1.25 -26.19 13.80
N ALA A 110 0.10 -26.70 13.36
CA ALA A 110 -0.43 -27.99 13.81
C ALA A 110 0.50 -29.17 13.44
N TYR A 111 1.10 -29.13 12.25
CA TYR A 111 2.05 -30.13 11.79
C TYR A 111 3.29 -30.21 12.67
N TYR A 112 3.94 -29.08 12.96
CA TYR A 112 5.13 -29.07 13.80
C TYR A 112 4.82 -29.38 15.27
N GLN A 113 3.66 -28.95 15.76
CA GLN A 113 3.20 -29.29 17.11
C GLN A 113 3.01 -30.81 17.29
N LYS A 114 2.47 -31.49 16.27
CA LYS A 114 2.17 -32.93 16.31
C LYS A 114 3.41 -33.81 16.14
N ASN A 115 4.37 -33.40 15.32
CA ASN A 115 5.54 -34.20 15.01
C ASN A 115 6.74 -33.93 15.96
N GLU A 116 6.59 -33.06 16.96
CA GLU A 116 7.66 -32.65 17.91
C GLU A 116 8.95 -32.11 17.25
N ILE A 117 8.94 -31.81 15.95
CA ILE A 117 10.08 -31.29 15.18
C ILE A 117 10.27 -29.78 15.40
N LEU A 118 10.01 -29.27 16.61
CA LEU A 118 10.46 -27.92 16.98
C LEU A 118 11.93 -28.00 17.41
N ASN A 119 12.82 -28.20 16.44
CA ASN A 119 14.23 -27.91 16.67
C ASN A 119 14.37 -26.39 16.86
N PRO A 120 14.85 -25.91 18.02
CA PRO A 120 14.88 -24.47 18.33
C PRO A 120 15.75 -23.66 17.37
N GLU A 121 16.70 -24.29 16.66
CA GLU A 121 17.51 -23.63 15.60
C GLU A 121 16.70 -23.24 14.36
N ILE A 122 15.71 -24.04 13.94
CA ILE A 122 14.89 -23.80 12.74
C ILE A 122 13.93 -22.61 12.94
N ILE A 123 13.64 -22.25 14.19
CA ILE A 123 12.68 -21.20 14.59
C ILE A 123 13.27 -19.78 14.44
N SER A 124 14.57 -19.66 14.17
CA SER A 124 15.29 -18.37 14.18
C SER A 124 14.75 -17.33 13.17
N THR A 125 14.05 -17.75 12.12
CA THR A 125 13.47 -16.88 11.08
C THR A 125 12.03 -17.29 10.74
N PRO A 126 11.02 -16.71 11.41
CA PRO A 126 9.61 -17.08 11.20
C PRO A 126 9.14 -17.01 9.74
N ASP A 127 9.70 -16.07 8.96
CA ASP A 127 9.38 -15.86 7.55
C ASP A 127 9.89 -17.00 6.63
N GLN A 128 10.90 -17.77 7.05
CA GLN A 128 11.45 -18.90 6.29
C GLN A 128 10.76 -20.23 6.62
N MET A 129 10.03 -20.32 7.74
CA MET A 129 9.40 -21.57 8.18
C MET A 129 8.43 -22.14 7.14
N VAL A 130 7.73 -21.29 6.39
CA VAL A 130 6.79 -21.75 5.35
C VAL A 130 7.53 -22.49 4.23
N LEU A 131 8.75 -22.05 3.87
CA LEU A 131 9.55 -22.73 2.86
C LEU A 131 10.02 -24.10 3.35
N TYR A 132 10.51 -24.19 4.58
CA TYR A 132 10.90 -25.45 5.20
C TYR A 132 9.72 -26.42 5.29
N PHE A 133 8.57 -25.92 5.76
CA PHE A 133 7.34 -26.69 5.84
C PHE A 133 6.93 -27.30 4.50
N VAL A 134 6.97 -26.51 3.42
CA VAL A 134 6.63 -27.01 2.09
C VAL A 134 7.62 -28.08 1.62
N MET A 135 8.92 -27.89 1.88
CA MET A 135 9.94 -28.90 1.56
C MET A 135 9.72 -30.20 2.34
N ASP A 136 9.33 -30.11 3.61
CA ASP A 136 9.10 -31.26 4.49
C ASP A 136 7.87 -32.08 4.07
N ILE A 137 6.74 -31.42 3.83
CA ILE A 137 5.48 -32.14 3.53
C ILE A 137 5.45 -32.68 2.10
N LEU A 138 6.18 -32.05 1.18
CA LEU A 138 6.20 -32.41 -0.25
C LEU A 138 7.44 -33.22 -0.66
N LYS A 139 8.29 -33.63 0.28
CA LYS A 139 9.53 -34.40 0.00
C LYS A 139 9.29 -35.68 -0.83
N ASP A 140 8.11 -36.29 -0.67
CA ASP A 140 7.73 -37.53 -1.35
C ASP A 140 7.23 -37.29 -2.80
N LEU A 141 7.03 -36.03 -3.18
CA LEU A 141 6.49 -35.61 -4.49
C LEU A 141 7.54 -34.80 -5.27
N PRO A 142 8.44 -35.46 -6.02
CA PRO A 142 9.51 -34.77 -6.73
C PRO A 142 8.95 -33.72 -7.72
N GLY A 143 9.58 -32.55 -7.76
CA GLY A 143 9.20 -31.43 -8.63
C GLY A 143 8.18 -30.46 -8.03
N LEU A 144 7.28 -30.90 -7.15
CA LEU A 144 6.26 -30.02 -6.55
C LEU A 144 6.83 -28.95 -5.59
N PRO A 145 7.80 -29.26 -4.70
CA PRO A 145 8.46 -28.23 -3.90
C PRO A 145 9.20 -27.20 -4.77
N GLY A 146 9.86 -27.65 -5.85
CA GLY A 146 10.52 -26.77 -6.80
C GLY A 146 9.54 -25.85 -7.54
N LEU A 147 8.39 -26.38 -7.96
CA LEU A 147 7.30 -25.60 -8.56
C LEU A 147 6.76 -24.55 -7.58
N PHE A 148 6.58 -24.89 -6.31
CA PHE A 148 6.15 -23.95 -5.28
C PHE A 148 7.14 -22.79 -5.12
N VAL A 149 8.43 -23.11 -5.00
CA VAL A 149 9.49 -22.09 -4.89
C VAL A 149 9.55 -21.21 -6.14
N ALA A 150 9.45 -21.80 -7.34
CA ALA A 150 9.38 -21.05 -8.59
C ALA A 150 8.19 -20.09 -8.64
N CYS A 151 7.01 -20.53 -8.17
CA CYS A 151 5.82 -19.68 -8.08
C CYS A 151 5.98 -18.53 -7.09
N LEU A 152 6.59 -18.79 -5.93
CA LEU A 152 6.87 -17.77 -4.93
C LEU A 152 7.80 -16.69 -5.50
N PHE A 153 8.91 -17.09 -6.13
CA PHE A 153 9.83 -16.16 -6.77
C PHE A 153 9.18 -15.41 -7.93
N SER A 154 8.38 -16.08 -8.77
CA SER A 154 7.64 -15.42 -9.85
C SER A 154 6.68 -14.34 -9.31
N GLY A 155 5.95 -14.63 -8.23
CA GLY A 155 5.09 -13.66 -7.56
C GLY A 155 5.87 -12.46 -7.03
N ALA A 156 6.99 -12.69 -6.33
CA ALA A 156 7.85 -11.63 -5.82
C ALA A 156 8.45 -10.78 -6.96
N LEU A 157 8.98 -11.42 -8.00
CA LEU A 157 9.57 -10.77 -9.17
C LEU A 157 8.56 -9.89 -9.92
N SER A 158 7.30 -10.33 -10.04
CA SER A 158 6.24 -9.53 -10.66
C SER A 158 5.98 -8.22 -9.91
N THR A 159 6.03 -8.26 -8.58
CA THR A 159 5.84 -7.07 -7.73
C THR A 159 7.06 -6.14 -7.80
N ILE A 160 8.26 -6.71 -7.72
CA ILE A 160 9.52 -5.97 -7.81
C ILE A 160 9.66 -5.29 -9.18
N SER A 161 9.38 -6.00 -10.27
CA SER A 161 9.41 -5.45 -11.62
C SER A 161 8.47 -4.26 -11.78
N SER A 162 7.21 -4.40 -11.32
CA SER A 162 6.23 -3.32 -11.34
C SER A 162 6.71 -2.12 -10.53
N ALA A 163 7.33 -2.32 -9.36
CA ALA A 163 7.86 -1.23 -8.54
C ALA A 163 9.02 -0.49 -9.21
N PHE A 164 9.97 -1.21 -9.80
CA PHE A 164 11.10 -0.59 -10.51
C PHE A 164 10.66 0.16 -11.76
N ASN A 165 9.69 -0.37 -12.51
CA ASN A 165 9.11 0.33 -13.64
C ASN A 165 8.42 1.62 -13.22
N SER A 166 7.64 1.60 -12.13
CA SER A 166 6.99 2.79 -11.61
C SER A 166 7.97 3.84 -11.09
N LEU A 167 9.01 3.44 -10.36
CA LEU A 167 10.06 4.36 -9.89
C LEU A 167 10.84 4.98 -11.05
N ALA A 168 11.19 4.20 -12.06
CA ALA A 168 11.86 4.70 -13.26
C ALA A 168 10.95 5.67 -14.02
N THR A 169 9.66 5.37 -14.13
CA THR A 169 8.68 6.25 -14.81
C THR A 169 8.50 7.56 -14.04
N VAL A 170 8.30 7.50 -12.72
CA VAL A 170 8.17 8.71 -11.87
C VAL A 170 9.42 9.58 -11.99
N THR A 171 10.60 8.97 -11.96
CA THR A 171 11.86 9.71 -12.09
C THR A 171 12.01 10.34 -13.48
N MET A 172 11.62 9.61 -14.52
CA MET A 172 11.65 10.11 -15.89
C MET A 172 10.68 11.27 -16.10
N GLU A 173 9.41 11.10 -15.71
CA GLU A 173 8.33 12.06 -15.95
C GLU A 173 8.46 13.30 -15.03
N ASP A 174 8.77 13.10 -13.75
CA ASP A 174 8.70 14.18 -12.76
C ASP A 174 10.02 14.94 -12.59
N PHE A 175 11.17 14.29 -12.83
CA PHE A 175 12.49 14.90 -12.60
C PHE A 175 13.27 15.14 -13.89
N ILE A 176 13.29 14.19 -14.83
CA ILE A 176 14.14 14.30 -16.03
C ILE A 176 13.47 15.13 -17.12
N LYS A 177 12.25 14.80 -17.52
CA LYS A 177 11.57 15.47 -18.63
C LYS A 177 11.37 16.98 -18.44
N PRO A 178 11.02 17.50 -17.24
CA PRO A 178 10.87 18.94 -17.07
C PRO A 178 12.17 19.72 -17.33
N HIS A 179 13.32 19.09 -17.07
CA HIS A 179 14.64 19.69 -17.32
C HIS A 179 15.18 19.38 -18.72
N PHE A 180 14.71 18.29 -19.36
CA PHE A 180 15.13 17.84 -20.68
C PHE A 180 13.92 17.48 -21.57
N PRO A 181 13.13 18.48 -22.02
CA PRO A 181 11.86 18.26 -22.71
C PRO A 181 11.99 17.66 -24.12
N HIS A 182 13.16 17.77 -24.74
CA HIS A 182 13.42 17.29 -26.12
C HIS A 182 14.17 15.97 -26.19
N LEU A 183 14.01 15.10 -25.19
CA LEU A 183 14.62 13.77 -25.21
C LEU A 183 13.99 12.91 -26.31
N SER A 184 14.84 12.36 -27.19
CA SER A 184 14.43 11.32 -28.14
C SER A 184 13.91 10.08 -27.39
N GLU A 185 12.85 9.46 -27.91
CA GLU A 185 12.19 8.28 -27.33
C GLU A 185 13.16 7.12 -27.05
N SER A 186 14.13 6.89 -27.95
CA SER A 186 15.16 5.87 -27.77
C SER A 186 16.06 6.15 -26.56
N ARG A 187 16.43 7.42 -26.37
CA ARG A 187 17.25 7.85 -25.23
C ARG A 187 16.46 7.82 -23.92
N ALA A 188 15.20 8.25 -23.95
CA ALA A 188 14.30 8.15 -22.80
C ALA A 188 14.15 6.67 -22.37
N THR A 189 13.92 5.76 -23.32
CA THR A 189 13.82 4.33 -23.04
C THR A 189 15.10 3.75 -22.45
N MET A 190 16.26 4.10 -23.01
CA MET A 190 17.56 3.65 -22.49
C MET A 190 17.78 4.15 -21.06
N LEU A 191 17.48 5.42 -20.80
CA LEU A 191 17.62 6.02 -19.48
C LEU A 191 16.64 5.41 -18.47
N SER A 192 15.39 5.14 -18.84
CA SER A 192 14.43 4.41 -17.99
C SER A 192 14.93 3.01 -17.61
N LYS A 193 15.56 2.29 -18.55
CA LYS A 193 16.18 0.97 -18.27
C LYS A 193 17.36 1.08 -17.30
N VAL A 194 18.21 2.10 -17.47
CA VAL A 194 19.33 2.35 -16.55
C VAL A 194 18.84 2.73 -15.16
N LEU A 195 17.78 3.55 -15.05
CA LEU A 195 17.15 3.89 -13.78
C LEU A 195 16.58 2.64 -13.09
N ALA A 196 15.85 1.79 -13.83
CA ALA A 196 15.32 0.55 -13.29
C ALA A 196 16.44 -0.37 -12.76
N LEU A 197 17.56 -0.49 -13.48
CA LEU A 197 18.74 -1.23 -13.03
C LEU A 197 19.33 -0.61 -11.74
N GLY A 198 19.45 0.72 -11.68
CA GLY A 198 19.92 1.44 -10.50
C GLY A 198 19.06 1.20 -9.26
N TYR A 199 17.72 1.26 -9.40
CA TYR A 199 16.79 0.91 -8.33
C TYR A 199 16.90 -0.56 -7.91
N GLY A 200 17.17 -1.46 -8.85
CA GLY A 200 17.46 -2.87 -8.56
C GLY A 200 18.67 -3.04 -7.65
N LEU A 201 19.78 -2.37 -7.96
CA LEU A 201 21.00 -2.40 -7.13
C LEU A 201 20.77 -1.79 -5.74
N LEU A 202 20.03 -0.66 -5.67
CA LEU A 202 19.64 -0.06 -4.40
C LEU A 202 18.79 -1.03 -3.56
N CYS A 203 17.84 -1.72 -4.19
CA CYS A 203 16.96 -2.69 -3.54
C CYS A 203 17.76 -3.86 -2.93
N LEU A 204 18.82 -4.34 -3.60
CA LEU A 204 19.72 -5.36 -3.04
C LEU A 204 20.40 -4.88 -1.75
N GLY A 205 20.84 -3.62 -1.71
CA GLY A 205 21.37 -3.02 -0.48
C GLY A 205 20.33 -2.94 0.64
N MET A 206 19.11 -2.53 0.32
CA MET A 206 18.00 -2.46 1.27
C MET A 206 17.55 -3.84 1.79
N ALA A 207 17.67 -4.89 0.99
CA ALA A 207 17.35 -6.26 1.41
C ALA A 207 18.25 -6.74 2.57
N TYR A 208 19.53 -6.34 2.58
CA TYR A 208 20.43 -6.62 3.70
C TYR A 208 19.99 -5.88 4.98
N ILE A 209 19.57 -4.62 4.87
CA ILE A 209 19.05 -3.88 6.03
C ILE A 209 17.75 -4.52 6.54
N SER A 210 16.89 -4.98 5.63
CA SER A 210 15.63 -5.65 5.97
C SER A 210 15.84 -6.96 6.73
N SER A 211 16.95 -7.67 6.54
CA SER A 211 17.22 -8.92 7.28
C SER A 211 17.59 -8.67 8.75
N LEU A 212 17.94 -7.42 9.10
CA LEU A 212 18.18 -6.98 10.48
C LEU A 212 16.90 -6.49 11.16
N MET A 213 15.80 -6.34 10.42
CA MET A 213 14.51 -5.93 10.97
C MET A 213 13.79 -7.15 11.58
N GLY A 214 12.81 -6.89 12.47
CA GLY A 214 11.94 -7.94 13.00
C GLY A 214 10.97 -8.48 11.94
N SER A 215 9.68 -8.64 12.26
CA SER A 215 8.70 -9.08 11.25
C SER A 215 8.69 -8.15 10.02
N VAL A 216 9.11 -8.69 8.86
CA VAL A 216 9.21 -7.95 7.60
C VAL A 216 7.84 -7.43 7.15
N LEU A 217 6.78 -8.23 7.36
CA LEU A 217 5.41 -7.82 7.06
C LEU A 217 5.01 -6.57 7.85
N GLN A 218 5.32 -6.52 9.15
CA GLN A 218 4.99 -5.37 9.98
C GLN A 218 5.77 -4.12 9.55
N ALA A 219 7.06 -4.28 9.22
CA ALA A 219 7.89 -3.19 8.73
C ALA A 219 7.34 -2.62 7.42
N ALA A 220 6.98 -3.48 6.46
CA ALA A 220 6.40 -3.09 5.18
C ALA A 220 5.08 -2.33 5.36
N LEU A 221 4.14 -2.85 6.15
CA LEU A 221 2.85 -2.17 6.42
C LEU A 221 3.05 -0.81 7.11
N SER A 222 4.04 -0.71 8.00
CA SER A 222 4.38 0.56 8.66
C SER A 222 4.91 1.58 7.64
N ILE A 223 5.82 1.18 6.75
CA ILE A 223 6.39 2.05 5.71
C ILE A 223 5.30 2.52 4.73
N PHE A 224 4.43 1.61 4.29
CA PHE A 224 3.28 1.97 3.46
C PHE A 224 2.36 2.97 4.16
N GLY A 225 2.06 2.79 5.44
CA GLY A 225 1.26 3.75 6.20
C GLY A 225 1.95 5.11 6.40
N MET A 226 3.27 5.12 6.62
CA MET A 226 4.05 6.36 6.82
C MET A 226 4.15 7.21 5.55
N ILE A 227 4.45 6.61 4.40
CA ILE A 227 4.66 7.33 3.14
C ILE A 227 3.34 7.48 2.38
N GLY A 228 2.54 6.41 2.36
CA GLY A 228 1.28 6.37 1.63
C GLY A 228 0.20 7.26 2.24
N GLY A 229 0.18 7.43 3.57
CA GLY A 229 -0.78 8.30 4.26
C GLY A 229 -0.70 9.77 3.80
N PRO A 230 0.46 10.43 3.90
CA PRO A 230 0.62 11.80 3.44
C PRO A 230 0.29 11.99 1.96
N LEU A 231 0.71 11.06 1.09
CA LEU A 231 0.37 11.11 -0.34
C LEU A 231 -1.14 11.00 -0.56
N LEU A 232 -1.79 10.05 0.11
CA LEU A 232 -3.25 9.94 0.07
C LEU A 232 -3.92 11.24 0.52
N GLY A 233 -3.45 11.85 1.61
CA GLY A 233 -3.94 13.14 2.10
C GLY A 233 -3.81 14.25 1.08
N LEU A 234 -2.69 14.32 0.35
CA LEU A 234 -2.45 15.32 -0.70
C LEU A 234 -3.42 15.16 -1.87
N PHE A 235 -3.63 13.92 -2.35
CA PHE A 235 -4.61 13.64 -3.40
C PHE A 235 -6.04 13.93 -2.92
N CYS A 236 -6.41 13.52 -1.72
CA CYS A 236 -7.71 13.85 -1.13
C CYS A 236 -7.92 15.36 -1.03
N LEU A 237 -6.87 16.10 -0.66
CA LEU A 237 -6.91 17.55 -0.56
C LEU A 237 -7.20 18.18 -1.93
N GLY A 238 -6.50 17.77 -2.98
CA GLY A 238 -6.73 18.28 -4.35
C GLY A 238 -8.07 17.85 -4.95
N ILE A 239 -8.51 16.60 -4.73
CA ILE A 239 -9.73 16.05 -5.31
C ILE A 239 -10.99 16.60 -4.63
N PHE A 240 -10.99 16.76 -3.31
CA PHE A 240 -12.20 17.07 -2.54
C PHE A 240 -12.31 18.53 -2.11
N PHE A 241 -11.20 19.28 -2.05
CA PHE A 241 -11.17 20.65 -1.54
C PHE A 241 -10.64 21.63 -2.60
N PRO A 242 -11.50 22.07 -3.54
CA PRO A 242 -11.09 22.90 -4.67
C PRO A 242 -10.53 24.27 -4.27
N PHE A 243 -10.82 24.76 -3.05
CA PHE A 243 -10.29 26.04 -2.57
C PHE A 243 -8.84 25.94 -2.07
N THR A 244 -8.24 24.75 -2.01
CA THR A 244 -6.88 24.54 -1.52
C THR A 244 -5.88 25.04 -2.56
N ASN A 245 -4.93 25.89 -2.13
CA ASN A 245 -3.87 26.38 -3.00
C ASN A 245 -2.59 25.51 -2.91
N SER A 246 -1.64 25.72 -3.82
CA SER A 246 -0.39 24.95 -3.88
C SER A 246 0.47 25.09 -2.61
N ILE A 247 0.44 26.26 -1.94
CA ILE A 247 1.20 26.50 -0.70
C ILE A 247 0.62 25.68 0.45
N GLY A 248 -0.70 25.62 0.57
CA GLY A 248 -1.42 24.75 1.49
C GLY A 248 -1.16 23.28 1.20
N ALA A 249 -1.22 22.87 -0.05
CA ALA A 249 -0.93 21.49 -0.44
C ALA A 249 0.51 21.05 -0.05
N ILE A 250 1.52 21.87 -0.36
CA ILE A 250 2.93 21.58 -0.03
C ILE A 250 3.14 21.59 1.49
N SER A 251 2.64 22.60 2.21
CA SER A 251 2.78 22.69 3.66
C SER A 251 2.09 21.53 4.39
N GLY A 252 0.90 21.14 3.92
CA GLY A 252 0.20 19.95 4.37
C GLY A 252 1.06 18.70 4.18
N LEU A 253 1.59 18.48 2.97
CA LEU A 253 2.46 17.33 2.66
C LEU A 253 3.70 17.27 3.57
N VAL A 254 4.40 18.40 3.74
CA VAL A 254 5.59 18.50 4.60
C VAL A 254 5.24 18.20 6.05
N ALA A 255 4.15 18.76 6.57
CA ALA A 255 3.69 18.48 7.93
C ALA A 255 3.29 17.01 8.12
N GLY A 256 2.58 16.42 7.15
CA GLY A 256 2.19 15.02 7.18
C GLY A 256 3.38 14.06 7.13
N LEU A 257 4.37 14.33 6.28
CA LEU A 257 5.62 13.57 6.23
C LEU A 257 6.42 13.73 7.53
N GLY A 258 6.51 14.95 8.07
CA GLY A 258 7.16 15.22 9.36
C GLY A 258 6.53 14.42 10.50
N MET A 259 5.19 14.41 10.58
CA MET A 259 4.45 13.60 11.54
C MET A 259 4.63 12.10 11.32
N ALA A 260 4.62 11.64 10.07
CA ALA A 260 4.82 10.25 9.72
C ALA A 260 6.19 9.73 10.17
N PHE A 261 7.26 10.47 9.86
CA PHE A 261 8.62 10.11 10.27
C PHE A 261 8.79 10.21 11.79
N TRP A 262 8.22 11.23 12.44
CA TRP A 262 8.26 11.36 13.90
C TRP A 262 7.64 10.16 14.61
N ILE A 263 6.43 9.76 14.21
CA ILE A 263 5.71 8.62 14.81
C ILE A 263 6.41 7.31 14.44
N GLY A 264 6.77 7.16 13.17
CA GLY A 264 7.42 5.98 12.64
C GLY A 264 8.72 5.65 13.32
N ILE A 265 9.67 6.57 13.23
CA ILE A 265 11.02 6.43 13.81
C ILE A 265 10.91 6.34 15.34
N GLY A 266 10.09 7.19 15.97
CA GLY A 266 9.84 7.14 17.41
C GLY A 266 9.30 5.79 17.88
N SER A 267 8.42 5.16 17.11
CA SER A 267 7.91 3.81 17.37
C SER A 267 8.99 2.72 17.27
N PHE A 268 9.92 2.82 16.31
CA PHE A 268 11.06 1.91 16.22
C PHE A 268 12.07 2.10 17.37
N VAL A 269 12.43 3.35 17.67
CA VAL A 269 13.40 3.69 18.75
C VAL A 269 12.86 3.33 20.13
N SER A 270 11.58 3.61 20.39
CA SER A 270 10.92 3.26 21.66
C SER A 270 10.91 1.75 21.91
N ARG A 271 10.66 0.94 20.86
CA ARG A 271 10.74 -0.52 20.97
C ARG A 271 12.14 -1.02 21.31
N MET A 272 13.18 -0.45 20.70
CA MET A 272 14.58 -0.80 21.01
C MET A 272 14.94 -0.44 22.46
N SER A 273 14.42 0.69 22.96
CA SER A 273 14.66 1.18 24.32
C SER A 273 13.96 0.33 25.39
N MET A 274 12.77 -0.19 25.11
CA MET A 274 12.06 -1.12 26.00
C MET A 274 12.81 -2.47 26.13
N VAL A 275 13.45 -2.95 25.07
CA VAL A 275 14.29 -4.16 25.12
C VAL A 275 15.57 -3.93 25.94
N SER A 276 16.05 -2.68 26.01
CA SER A 276 17.27 -2.29 26.72
C SER A 276 17.07 -1.91 28.19
N SER A 277 15.87 -2.10 28.76
CA SER A 277 15.61 -1.88 30.18
C SER A 277 15.70 -3.22 30.94
N PRO A 278 16.88 -3.66 31.39
CA PRO A 278 16.94 -4.76 32.35
C PRO A 278 16.28 -4.25 33.63
N ILE A 279 15.32 -5.01 34.14
CA ILE A 279 14.86 -4.85 35.53
C ILE A 279 16.04 -5.25 36.41
N LEU A 280 16.90 -4.30 36.74
CA LEU A 280 17.97 -4.45 37.72
C LEU A 280 17.33 -4.38 39.12
N ASN A 281 16.71 -5.48 39.53
CA ASN A 281 16.61 -5.82 40.95
C ASN A 281 17.50 -7.05 41.18
N VAL A 282 18.78 -6.76 41.42
CA VAL A 282 19.80 -7.69 41.91
C VAL A 282 19.37 -8.16 43.31
N THR A 283 19.31 -9.46 43.60
CA THR A 283 20.32 -10.11 44.47
C THR A 283 20.52 -11.61 44.21
N SER A 284 20.63 -12.06 42.95
CA SER A 284 21.19 -13.39 42.69
C SER A 284 21.99 -13.40 41.40
N ILE A 285 23.29 -13.67 41.52
CA ILE A 285 24.22 -13.87 40.40
C ILE A 285 23.90 -15.25 39.79
N PRO A 286 23.40 -15.37 38.55
CA PRO A 286 23.34 -16.65 37.87
C PRO A 286 24.65 -16.88 37.11
N GLU A 287 25.10 -18.12 37.09
CA GLU A 287 26.28 -18.57 36.35
C GLU A 287 26.24 -18.19 34.86
N VAL A 288 27.43 -17.98 34.30
CA VAL A 288 27.78 -17.38 32.99
C VAL A 288 27.27 -18.16 31.75
N GLY A 289 26.34 -19.11 31.90
CA GLY A 289 25.96 -20.04 30.82
C GLY A 289 24.66 -19.76 30.06
N ASN A 290 23.79 -18.83 30.50
CA ASN A 290 22.38 -18.84 30.02
C ASN A 290 21.81 -17.50 29.51
N LEU A 291 22.68 -16.55 29.14
CA LEU A 291 22.26 -15.23 28.67
C LEU A 291 21.46 -15.29 27.34
N THR A 292 21.78 -16.25 26.47
CA THR A 292 21.10 -16.43 25.17
C THR A 292 19.70 -17.02 25.33
N THR A 293 19.52 -17.94 26.28
CA THR A 293 18.24 -18.61 26.57
C THR A 293 17.26 -17.68 27.27
N ALA A 294 17.75 -16.81 28.16
CA ALA A 294 16.90 -15.83 28.87
C ALA A 294 16.29 -14.78 27.92
N VAL A 295 17.06 -14.32 26.92
CA VAL A 295 16.56 -13.40 25.87
C VAL A 295 15.49 -14.08 25.02
N MET A 296 15.68 -15.36 24.68
CA MET A 296 14.74 -16.12 23.84
C MET A 296 13.45 -16.50 24.59
N THR A 297 13.55 -16.76 25.89
CA THR A 297 12.38 -17.06 26.74
C THR A 297 11.53 -15.79 26.97
N THR A 298 12.16 -14.61 27.03
CA THR A 298 11.46 -13.32 27.20
C THR A 298 10.69 -12.90 25.92
N LEU A 299 11.12 -13.37 24.74
CA LEU A 299 10.43 -13.16 23.47
C LEU A 299 9.16 -14.02 23.32
N LEU A 300 9.07 -15.16 24.04
CA LEU A 300 7.96 -16.12 23.92
C LEU A 300 6.85 -15.93 24.96
N THR A 301 7.12 -15.25 26.08
CA THR A 301 6.13 -15.00 27.15
C THR A 301 5.81 -13.51 27.31
N THR A 302 5.38 -12.84 26.24
CA THR A 302 4.64 -11.57 26.41
C THR A 302 3.18 -11.84 26.77
N LYS A 303 2.93 -12.55 27.87
CA LYS A 303 1.64 -12.48 28.57
C LYS A 303 1.73 -11.33 29.59
N THR A 304 1.09 -10.22 29.21
CA THR A 304 0.42 -9.27 30.10
C THR A 304 1.23 -8.75 31.31
N ALA A 305 2.06 -7.74 31.06
CA ALA A 305 2.35 -6.71 32.07
C ALA A 305 1.84 -5.38 31.54
N GLN A 306 0.60 -5.07 31.89
CA GLN A 306 -0.13 -3.87 31.53
C GLN A 306 0.38 -2.70 32.39
N ASN A 307 1.65 -2.33 32.22
CA ASN A 307 2.11 -1.02 32.68
C ASN A 307 1.46 0.00 31.77
N SER A 308 0.61 0.88 32.33
CA SER A 308 -0.02 1.96 31.58
C SER A 308 1.06 2.93 31.09
N VAL A 309 1.66 2.61 29.93
CA VAL A 309 2.63 3.47 29.26
C VAL A 309 2.00 4.85 29.16
N THR A 310 2.62 5.85 29.79
CA THR A 310 2.04 7.19 29.92
C THR A 310 2.83 8.16 29.04
N GLY A 311 2.15 9.15 28.44
CA GLY A 311 2.78 10.20 27.63
C GLY A 311 3.24 9.75 26.23
N LEU A 312 4.39 10.25 25.78
CA LEU A 312 4.89 10.10 24.41
C LEU A 312 5.16 8.63 24.03
N ALA A 313 5.52 7.79 25.00
CA ALA A 313 5.71 6.36 24.77
C ALA A 313 4.40 5.63 24.38
N LYS A 314 3.24 6.09 24.88
CA LYS A 314 1.92 5.57 24.45
C LYS A 314 1.62 6.00 23.01
N PHE A 315 1.96 7.22 22.65
CA PHE A 315 1.82 7.71 21.29
C PHE A 315 2.63 6.88 20.29
N TYR A 316 3.84 6.46 20.67
CA TYR A 316 4.68 5.55 19.89
C TYR A 316 4.18 4.10 19.84
N SER A 317 3.24 3.71 20.70
CA SER A 317 2.53 2.43 20.62
C SER A 317 1.30 2.44 19.71
N LEU A 318 1.05 3.54 18.98
CA LEU A 318 -0.04 3.61 18.00
C LEU A 318 0.09 2.45 17.00
N SER A 319 -1.01 1.77 16.71
CA SER A 319 -0.98 0.72 15.70
C SER A 319 -0.56 1.29 14.36
N TYR A 320 0.38 0.62 13.69
CA TYR A 320 0.85 1.00 12.36
C TYR A 320 -0.29 1.03 11.31
N MET A 321 -1.39 0.32 11.56
CA MET A 321 -2.59 0.38 10.72
C MET A 321 -3.23 1.78 10.72
N TRP A 322 -3.07 2.56 11.79
CA TRP A 322 -3.59 3.92 11.90
C TRP A 322 -2.68 4.97 11.26
N TYR A 323 -1.45 4.64 10.87
CA TYR A 323 -0.50 5.62 10.32
C TYR A 323 -1.05 6.30 9.07
N SER A 324 -1.62 5.53 8.13
CA SER A 324 -2.18 6.11 6.89
C SER A 324 -3.30 7.10 7.19
N ALA A 325 -4.25 6.72 8.06
CA ALA A 325 -5.38 7.58 8.43
C ALA A 325 -4.93 8.83 9.18
N HIS A 326 -4.04 8.70 10.17
CA HIS A 326 -3.54 9.83 10.95
C HIS A 326 -2.75 10.82 10.08
N ASN A 327 -1.82 10.31 9.26
CA ASN A 327 -0.95 11.15 8.45
C ASN A 327 -1.72 11.83 7.31
N SER A 328 -2.65 11.13 6.64
CA SER A 328 -3.50 11.73 5.61
C SER A 328 -4.38 12.85 6.19
N THR A 329 -4.97 12.62 7.36
CA THR A 329 -5.78 13.64 8.06
C THR A 329 -4.93 14.86 8.41
N THR A 330 -3.68 14.66 8.84
CA THR A 330 -2.75 15.76 9.12
C THR A 330 -2.49 16.62 7.89
N VAL A 331 -2.24 16.00 6.72
CA VAL A 331 -2.05 16.72 5.45
C VAL A 331 -3.28 17.55 5.11
N VAL A 332 -4.47 16.96 5.23
CA VAL A 332 -5.73 17.64 4.90
C VAL A 332 -5.98 18.82 5.83
N ILE A 333 -5.84 18.63 7.15
CA ILE A 333 -6.08 19.69 8.14
C ILE A 333 -5.09 20.85 7.95
N VAL A 334 -3.79 20.56 7.90
CA VAL A 334 -2.76 21.59 7.75
C VAL A 334 -2.90 22.29 6.40
N GLY A 335 -3.17 21.53 5.33
CA GLY A 335 -3.30 22.09 4.00
C GLY A 335 -4.52 23.01 3.84
N ILE A 336 -5.66 22.66 4.46
CA ILE A 336 -6.83 23.54 4.52
C ILE A 336 -6.50 24.79 5.34
N LEU A 337 -5.94 24.66 6.53
CA LEU A 337 -5.62 25.80 7.40
C LEU A 337 -4.66 26.79 6.72
N VAL A 338 -3.58 26.29 6.11
CA VAL A 338 -2.61 27.16 5.42
C VAL A 338 -3.23 27.78 4.17
N SER A 339 -4.07 27.06 3.42
CA SER A 339 -4.79 27.64 2.27
C SER A 339 -5.73 28.77 2.67
N LEU A 340 -6.42 28.63 3.80
CA LEU A 340 -7.28 29.67 4.34
C LEU A 340 -6.48 30.91 4.78
N LEU A 341 -5.27 30.71 5.31
CA LEU A 341 -4.39 31.81 5.74
C LEU A 341 -3.67 32.51 4.58
N THR A 342 -3.31 31.77 3.52
CA THR A 342 -2.55 32.28 2.37
C THR A 342 -3.42 32.78 1.23
N GLY A 343 -4.74 32.58 1.32
CA GLY A 343 -5.73 32.99 0.33
C GLY A 343 -6.22 31.80 -0.51
N PRO A 344 -7.54 31.53 -0.56
CA PRO A 344 -8.06 30.37 -1.27
C PRO A 344 -7.84 30.48 -2.78
N MET A 345 -7.64 29.32 -3.43
CA MET A 345 -7.54 29.25 -4.89
C MET A 345 -8.89 29.58 -5.53
N LYS A 346 -8.87 30.30 -6.66
CA LYS A 346 -10.08 30.61 -7.42
C LYS A 346 -10.50 29.37 -8.21
N GLY A 347 -11.79 29.01 -8.15
CA GLY A 347 -12.32 27.83 -8.85
C GLY A 347 -12.24 27.89 -10.38
N GLU A 348 -12.07 29.07 -10.97
CA GLU A 348 -11.96 29.29 -12.42
C GLU A 348 -10.67 28.70 -13.01
N ASP A 349 -9.61 28.61 -12.21
CA ASP A 349 -8.30 28.10 -12.65
C ASP A 349 -8.18 26.57 -12.55
N ILE A 350 -9.26 25.89 -12.14
CA ILE A 350 -9.27 24.46 -11.81
C ILE A 350 -9.93 23.68 -12.94
N ASP A 351 -9.22 22.66 -13.46
CA ASP A 351 -9.84 21.71 -14.39
C ASP A 351 -10.92 20.89 -13.68
N PRO A 352 -12.20 21.03 -14.04
CA PRO A 352 -13.31 20.32 -13.41
C PRO A 352 -13.21 18.79 -13.53
N ARG A 353 -12.38 18.26 -14.44
CA ARG A 353 -12.14 16.81 -14.58
C ARG A 353 -11.27 16.22 -13.46
N THR A 354 -10.52 17.05 -12.75
CA THR A 354 -9.57 16.63 -11.71
C THR A 354 -10.17 16.63 -10.30
N VAL A 355 -11.33 17.27 -10.13
CA VAL A 355 -12.01 17.45 -8.84
C VAL A 355 -13.22 16.53 -8.78
N PHE A 356 -13.40 15.85 -7.64
CA PHE A 356 -14.62 15.12 -7.35
C PHE A 356 -15.37 15.82 -6.22
N LEU A 357 -16.36 16.63 -6.57
CA LEU A 357 -17.14 17.40 -5.61
C LEU A 357 -18.12 16.48 -4.85
N VAL A 358 -17.63 15.86 -3.77
CA VAL A 358 -18.43 14.98 -2.90
C VAL A 358 -19.54 15.76 -2.21
N LEU A 359 -19.25 16.97 -1.72
CA LEU A 359 -20.16 17.76 -0.89
C LEU A 359 -21.51 18.07 -1.59
N PRO A 360 -21.53 18.56 -2.84
CA PRO A 360 -22.78 18.76 -3.58
C PRO A 360 -23.55 17.48 -3.91
N LYS A 361 -22.86 16.33 -4.11
CA LYS A 361 -23.50 15.04 -4.38
C LYS A 361 -24.05 14.38 -3.09
N LEU A 362 -23.35 14.51 -1.97
CA LEU A 362 -23.76 13.98 -0.66
C LEU A 362 -24.93 14.78 -0.07
N LEU A 363 -24.89 16.11 -0.22
CA LEU A 363 -25.95 17.03 0.19
C LEU A 363 -26.95 17.27 -0.96
N PHE A 364 -27.46 16.19 -1.55
CA PHE A 364 -28.40 16.30 -2.68
C PHE A 364 -29.68 17.07 -2.34
N PHE A 365 -30.07 17.06 -1.06
CA PHE A 365 -31.21 17.78 -0.50
C PHE A 365 -31.01 19.30 -0.40
N LEU A 366 -29.80 19.82 -0.58
CA LEU A 366 -29.52 21.25 -0.45
C LEU A 366 -30.00 22.02 -1.70
N PRO A 367 -30.61 23.22 -1.57
CA PRO A 367 -31.00 24.03 -2.71
C PRO A 367 -29.81 24.38 -3.61
N GLU A 368 -30.03 24.49 -4.93
CA GLU A 368 -28.95 24.71 -5.92
C GLU A 368 -28.08 25.94 -5.62
N ARG A 369 -28.64 27.01 -5.06
CA ARG A 369 -27.87 28.21 -4.61
C ARG A 369 -26.78 27.89 -3.59
N TYR A 370 -27.00 26.90 -2.73
CA TYR A 370 -25.99 26.47 -1.76
C TYR A 370 -25.02 25.48 -2.38
N LYS A 371 -25.46 24.61 -3.30
CA LYS A 371 -24.58 23.74 -4.07
C LYS A 371 -23.60 24.55 -4.93
N GLU A 372 -24.04 25.64 -5.55
CA GLU A 372 -23.18 26.58 -6.30
C GLU A 372 -22.11 27.23 -5.41
N LYS A 373 -22.47 27.64 -4.18
CA LYS A 373 -21.48 28.14 -3.21
C LYS A 373 -20.49 27.06 -2.77
N LEU A 374 -20.95 25.81 -2.60
CA LEU A 374 -20.11 24.67 -2.23
C LEU A 374 -19.22 24.16 -3.38
N ARG A 375 -19.47 24.61 -4.62
CA ARG A 375 -18.61 24.35 -5.79
C ARG A 375 -17.41 25.30 -5.87
N PHE A 376 -17.33 26.31 -5.00
CA PHE A 376 -16.22 27.27 -4.91
C PHE A 376 -15.80 27.89 -6.27
N GLY A 377 -16.75 28.04 -7.20
CA GLY A 377 -16.50 28.61 -8.53
C GLY A 377 -15.96 27.64 -9.59
N VAL A 378 -15.90 26.32 -9.32
CA VAL A 378 -15.48 25.32 -10.32
C VAL A 378 -16.55 25.16 -11.42
N PRO A 379 -16.19 25.23 -12.72
CA PRO A 379 -17.15 25.09 -13.82
C PRO A 379 -17.88 23.74 -13.83
N HIS A 380 -19.17 23.72 -14.17
CA HIS A 380 -19.97 22.49 -14.21
C HIS A 380 -19.89 21.84 -15.60
N ILE A 381 -19.36 20.62 -15.68
CA ILE A 381 -19.55 19.76 -16.86
C ILE A 381 -20.94 19.13 -16.73
N ALA A 382 -21.89 19.49 -17.60
CA ALA A 382 -23.18 18.82 -17.67
C ALA A 382 -22.99 17.32 -17.98
N GLU A 383 -23.59 16.44 -17.17
CA GLU A 383 -23.57 14.98 -17.38
C GLU A 383 -24.27 14.58 -18.71
N ASP A 384 -24.96 15.51 -19.39
CA ASP A 384 -25.70 15.34 -20.66
C ASP A 384 -24.97 15.88 -21.91
N CYS A 385 -23.65 16.07 -21.89
CA CYS A 385 -22.91 16.22 -23.14
C CYS A 385 -22.90 14.84 -23.84
N PRO A 386 -23.23 14.73 -25.15
CA PRO A 386 -23.15 13.46 -25.86
C PRO A 386 -21.75 12.87 -25.64
N LYS A 387 -21.63 11.55 -25.64
CA LYS A 387 -20.36 10.80 -25.61
C LYS A 387 -19.48 11.06 -26.86
N ALA A 388 -19.49 12.28 -27.40
CA ALA A 388 -18.61 12.75 -28.44
C ALA A 388 -17.30 13.20 -27.76
N ALA A 389 -16.21 12.53 -28.14
CA ALA A 389 -14.85 12.69 -27.62
C ALA A 389 -14.56 12.04 -26.24
N ILE A 390 -15.11 10.86 -25.96
CA ILE A 390 -14.27 9.87 -25.28
C ILE A 390 -13.23 9.49 -26.32
N ALA A 391 -12.03 10.07 -26.22
CA ALA A 391 -10.91 9.66 -27.05
C ALA A 391 -10.76 8.14 -26.92
N GLU A 392 -10.92 7.43 -28.04
CA GLU A 392 -10.66 6.00 -28.12
C GLU A 392 -9.21 5.79 -27.67
N LYS A 393 -9.06 5.11 -26.54
CA LYS A 393 -7.76 4.80 -25.96
C LYS A 393 -7.11 3.77 -26.87
N THR A 394 -6.19 4.21 -27.73
CA THR A 394 -5.33 3.27 -28.45
C THR A 394 -4.52 2.48 -27.42
N CYS A 395 -4.20 1.22 -27.74
CA CYS A 395 -3.59 0.22 -26.85
C CYS A 395 -2.33 0.66 -26.06
N ASN A 396 -1.78 1.86 -26.32
CA ASN A 396 -0.55 2.37 -25.74
C ASN A 396 -0.71 3.70 -24.96
N GLY A 397 -1.91 4.11 -24.59
CA GLY A 397 -2.11 5.26 -23.68
C GLY A 397 -1.84 6.64 -24.28
N PHE A 398 -1.80 6.78 -25.61
CA PHE A 398 -1.75 8.08 -26.27
C PHE A 398 -3.16 8.67 -26.48
N LEU A 399 -3.31 9.96 -26.18
CA LEU A 399 -4.35 10.83 -26.73
C LEU A 399 -3.80 11.40 -28.04
N ASN A 400 -4.51 11.21 -29.16
CA ASN A 400 -4.02 11.64 -30.47
C ASN A 400 -4.07 13.18 -30.57
N GLY A 401 -2.91 13.81 -30.79
CA GLY A 401 -2.82 14.98 -31.66
C GLY A 401 -2.86 14.49 -33.09
N ASP A 402 -3.58 15.20 -33.96
CA ASP A 402 -3.79 14.95 -35.39
C ASP A 402 -4.80 13.86 -35.77
N THR A 403 -6.06 14.28 -35.89
CA THR A 403 -6.94 13.76 -36.94
C THR A 403 -7.34 14.94 -37.84
N GLN A 404 -6.99 14.82 -39.13
CA GLN A 404 -7.20 15.80 -40.17
C GLN A 404 -8.68 16.22 -40.33
N ILE A 405 -8.89 17.54 -40.32
CA ILE A 405 -9.72 18.34 -41.23
C ILE A 405 -10.74 17.53 -42.06
N MET A 406 -12.02 17.59 -41.66
CA MET A 406 -13.20 17.56 -42.55
C MET A 406 -14.42 17.95 -41.70
N GLY A 407 -15.01 19.13 -41.97
CA GLY A 407 -16.18 19.65 -41.25
C GLY A 407 -15.95 20.96 -40.49
N LYS A 408 -15.15 21.88 -41.05
CA LYS A 408 -15.05 23.27 -40.62
C LYS A 408 -16.23 24.01 -41.28
N GLU A 409 -17.32 24.30 -40.55
CA GLU A 409 -18.29 25.41 -40.76
C GLU A 409 -19.69 25.24 -40.10
N GLU A 410 -20.04 24.12 -39.45
CA GLU A 410 -21.39 23.98 -38.82
C GLU A 410 -21.42 23.85 -37.29
N MET A 411 -20.37 24.25 -36.58
CA MET A 411 -20.35 24.19 -35.10
C MET A 411 -19.75 25.43 -34.43
N GLU A 412 -19.88 26.59 -35.07
CA GLU A 412 -19.37 27.87 -34.55
C GLU A 412 -20.33 28.62 -33.60
N GLU A 413 -21.46 28.04 -33.17
CA GLU A 413 -22.47 28.80 -32.40
C GLU A 413 -22.98 28.19 -31.08
N SER A 414 -22.37 27.13 -30.51
CA SER A 414 -22.92 26.50 -29.29
C SER A 414 -21.98 26.25 -28.11
N CYS A 415 -20.68 26.54 -28.20
CA CYS A 415 -19.78 26.47 -27.04
C CYS A 415 -18.79 27.62 -27.05
N GLY A 416 -19.03 28.61 -26.18
CA GLY A 416 -18.12 29.71 -25.92
C GLY A 416 -16.73 29.20 -25.54
N GLY A 417 -15.73 29.70 -26.25
CA GLY A 417 -14.41 29.12 -26.32
C GLY A 417 -13.60 29.20 -25.02
N PHE A 418 -12.73 28.20 -24.85
CA PHE A 418 -11.44 28.30 -24.21
C PHE A 418 -10.52 27.24 -24.83
N PHE A 419 -9.61 27.68 -25.70
CA PHE A 419 -8.44 26.91 -26.10
C PHE A 419 -7.22 27.56 -25.44
N ARG A 420 -6.49 26.80 -24.62
CA ARG A 420 -5.09 27.09 -24.33
C ARG A 420 -4.29 25.80 -24.52
N SER A 421 -3.38 25.87 -25.48
CA SER A 421 -2.46 24.80 -25.88
C SER A 421 -1.46 24.54 -24.76
N GLU A 422 -1.38 23.29 -24.29
CA GLU A 422 -0.15 22.70 -23.76
C GLU A 422 -0.28 21.17 -23.76
N GLY A 423 0.40 20.53 -24.73
CA GLY A 423 0.47 19.08 -24.85
C GLY A 423 1.57 18.52 -23.97
N GLY A 424 1.19 17.85 -22.88
CA GLY A 424 2.05 16.92 -22.16
C GLY A 424 1.82 15.50 -22.67
N HIS A 425 2.74 14.97 -23.46
CA HIS A 425 2.72 13.55 -23.85
C HIS A 425 3.20 12.70 -22.66
N SER A 426 2.26 11.97 -22.03
CA SER A 426 2.57 10.88 -21.10
C SER A 426 2.99 9.65 -21.90
N TYR A 427 4.23 9.20 -21.75
CA TYR A 427 4.75 8.01 -22.45
C TYR A 427 4.74 6.84 -21.48
N VAL A 428 3.85 5.87 -21.71
CA VAL A 428 3.88 4.60 -20.99
C VAL A 428 4.99 3.74 -21.59
N VAL A 429 5.98 3.36 -20.77
CA VAL A 429 6.99 2.37 -21.13
C VAL A 429 6.27 1.06 -21.45
N GLN A 430 6.35 0.63 -22.71
CA GLN A 430 5.81 -0.63 -23.19
C GLN A 430 6.52 -1.78 -22.47
N GLU A 431 5.80 -2.53 -21.62
CA GLU A 431 6.30 -3.77 -21.02
C GLU A 431 6.65 -4.74 -22.15
N THR A 432 7.94 -5.05 -22.31
CA THR A 432 8.37 -6.23 -23.06
C THR A 432 8.02 -7.46 -22.22
N SER A 433 6.95 -8.13 -22.63
CA SER A 433 6.55 -9.46 -22.16
C SER A 433 7.73 -10.44 -22.26
N LEU A 434 8.11 -11.01 -21.11
CA LEU A 434 8.79 -12.29 -20.99
C LEU A 434 8.11 -13.13 -19.92
#